data_AF-A0A0P1EED9-F1
#
_entry.id   AF-A0A0P1EED9-F1
#
_cell.length_a   1.000
_cell.length_b   1.000
_cell.length_c   1.000
_cell.angle_alpha   90.00
_cell.angle_beta   90.00
_cell.angle_gamma   90.00
#
_symmetry.space_group_name_H-M   'P 1'
#
loop_
_entity.id
_entity.type
_entity.pdbx_description
1 polymer ?
#
loop_
_entity_poly.entity_id
_entity_poly.type
_entity_poly.pdbx_seq_one_letter_code
_entity_poly.pdbx_strand_id
1 'polypeptide(L)'
;MLRIAIAAALLATPLAAEETKEQSCQYQAEVVAAIQKARLDRVKERNVPQAVAETSPTWPENYNAAIPLIAPWVYEQKMRDVRKKDLGAAWLELCLLQ
;
A
#
# COMPACT_ATOMS: atom_id res chain seq x y z
N MET A 1 3.80 -23.45 19.28
CA MET A 1 4.24 -23.04 17.94
C MET A 1 3.01 -22.69 17.13
N LEU A 2 2.63 -21.42 17.09
CA LEU A 2 1.39 -20.97 16.47
C LEU A 2 1.63 -20.79 14.96
N ARG A 3 1.12 -21.73 14.16
CA ARG A 3 1.09 -21.59 12.70
C ARG A 3 0.05 -20.54 12.36
N ILE A 4 0.48 -19.31 12.09
CA ILE A 4 -0.36 -18.28 11.51
C ILE A 4 -0.60 -18.68 10.06
N ALA A 5 -1.71 -19.37 9.81
CA ALA A 5 -2.24 -19.56 8.47
C ALA A 5 -2.69 -18.20 7.96
N ILE A 6 -1.87 -17.57 7.12
CA ILE A 6 -2.26 -16.39 6.35
C ILE A 6 -3.31 -16.89 5.35
N ALA A 7 -4.57 -16.65 5.65
CA ALA A 7 -5.67 -16.90 4.73
C ALA A 7 -5.50 -15.98 3.52
N ALA A 8 -5.17 -16.56 2.37
CA ALA A 8 -5.16 -15.87 1.09
C ALA A 8 -6.59 -15.41 0.78
N ALA A 9 -6.86 -14.12 0.99
CA ALA A 9 -8.08 -13.51 0.51
C ALA A 9 -7.98 -13.43 -1.03
N LEU A 10 -8.69 -14.33 -1.71
CA LEU A 10 -8.96 -14.24 -3.14
C LEU A 10 -9.81 -12.99 -3.38
N LEU A 11 -9.14 -11.86 -3.66
CA LEU A 11 -9.79 -10.69 -4.22
C LEU A 11 -10.10 -11.01 -5.68
N ALA A 12 -11.36 -11.31 -5.97
CA ALA A 12 -11.86 -11.40 -7.34
C ALA A 12 -11.70 -10.04 -8.02
N THR A 13 -10.76 -9.92 -8.95
CA THR A 13 -10.52 -8.70 -9.72
C THR A 13 -11.46 -8.64 -10.92
N PRO A 14 -12.23 -7.54 -11.11
CA PRO A 14 -13.03 -7.35 -12.31
C PRO A 14 -12.11 -7.12 -13.53
N LEU A 15 -12.58 -7.54 -14.71
CA LEU A 15 -11.93 -7.35 -16.01
C LEU A 15 -11.79 -5.85 -16.38
N ALA A 16 -10.85 -5.14 -15.76
CA ALA A 16 -10.08 -4.13 -16.47
C ALA A 16 -8.98 -4.87 -17.25
N ALA A 17 -8.56 -4.35 -18.41
CA ALA A 17 -7.53 -4.96 -19.28
C ALA A 17 -6.46 -5.69 -18.46
N GLU A 18 -6.21 -6.98 -18.74
CA GLU A 18 -5.43 -7.90 -17.89
C GLU A 18 -4.19 -7.20 -17.31
N GLU A 19 -4.35 -6.66 -16.10
CA GLU A 19 -3.31 -5.93 -15.43
C GLU A 19 -2.20 -6.93 -15.12
N THR A 20 -1.02 -6.70 -15.68
CA THR A 20 0.09 -7.62 -15.44
C THR A 20 0.42 -7.64 -13.95
N LYS A 21 0.99 -8.74 -13.47
CA LYS A 21 1.50 -8.83 -12.10
C LYS A 21 2.44 -7.67 -11.77
N GLU A 22 3.29 -7.27 -12.72
CA GLU A 22 4.19 -6.15 -12.54
C GLU A 22 3.43 -4.84 -12.31
N GLN A 23 2.43 -4.56 -13.14
CA GLN A 23 1.60 -3.36 -13.04
C GLN A 23 0.79 -3.32 -11.74
N SER A 24 0.22 -4.46 -11.32
CA SER A 24 -0.50 -4.53 -10.04
C SER A 24 0.42 -4.30 -8.84
N CYS A 25 1.63 -4.85 -8.87
CA CYS A 25 2.64 -4.60 -7.84
C CYS A 25 3.10 -3.14 -7.82
N GLN A 26 3.21 -2.49 -8.98
CA GLN A 26 3.50 -1.05 -9.06
C GLN A 26 2.40 -0.22 -8.38
N TYR A 27 1.12 -0.47 -8.68
CA TYR A 27 0.02 0.27 -8.03
C TYR A 27 -0.03 0.07 -6.52
N GLN A 28 0.23 -1.15 -6.03
CA GLN A 28 0.34 -1.38 -4.58
C GLN A 28 1.51 -0.62 -3.96
N ALA A 29 2.67 -0.59 -4.63
CA ALA A 29 3.84 0.14 -4.19
C ALA A 29 3.59 1.66 -4.15
N GLU A 30 2.88 2.20 -5.13
CA GLU A 30 2.45 3.61 -5.17
C GLU A 30 1.52 3.94 -4.00
N VAL A 31 0.57 3.06 -3.67
CA VAL A 31 -0.28 3.20 -2.48
C VAL A 31 0.57 3.26 -1.21
N VAL A 32 1.53 2.35 -1.04
CA VAL A 32 2.45 2.34 0.11
C VAL A 32 3.26 3.63 0.19
N ALA A 33 3.79 4.11 -0.94
CA ALA A 33 4.55 5.35 -1.03
C ALA A 33 3.69 6.57 -0.66
N ALA A 34 2.43 6.63 -1.09
CA ALA A 34 1.51 7.70 -0.73
C ALA A 34 1.18 7.72 0.77
N ILE A 35 0.98 6.55 1.37
CA ILE A 35 0.80 6.42 2.83
C ILE A 35 2.07 6.84 3.58
N GLN A 36 3.23 6.44 3.09
CA GLN A 36 4.52 6.85 3.65
C GLN A 36 4.67 8.38 3.60
N LYS A 37 4.32 9.00 2.47
CA LYS A 37 4.32 10.46 2.32
C LYS A 37 3.35 11.13 3.30
N ALA A 38 2.11 10.65 3.40
CA ALA A 38 1.15 11.15 4.38
C ALA A 38 1.69 11.09 5.82
N ARG A 39 2.41 10.01 6.16
CA ARG A 39 3.04 9.88 7.48
C ARG A 39 4.20 10.86 7.68
N LEU A 40 5.02 11.07 6.66
CA LEU A 40 6.08 12.09 6.69
C LEU A 40 5.49 13.49 6.88
N ASP A 41 4.33 13.75 6.28
CA ASP A 41 3.55 14.99 6.40
C ASP A 41 2.75 15.11 7.70
N ARG A 42 2.91 14.16 8.62
CA ARG A 42 2.24 14.15 9.94
C ARG A 42 0.72 14.04 9.86
N VAL A 43 0.17 13.49 8.77
CA VAL A 43 -1.25 13.13 8.71
C VAL A 43 -1.54 12.12 9.84
N LYS A 44 -2.66 12.30 10.56
CA LYS A 44 -3.09 11.31 11.55
C LYS A 44 -3.55 10.05 10.82
N GLU A 45 -3.19 8.86 11.30
CA GLU A 45 -3.47 7.58 10.63
C GLU A 45 -4.91 7.44 10.13
N ARG A 46 -5.89 7.74 10.99
CA ARG A 46 -7.32 7.72 10.66
C ARG A 46 -7.74 8.65 9.50
N ASN A 47 -6.94 9.66 9.20
CA ASN A 47 -7.19 10.63 8.13
C ASN A 47 -6.44 10.26 6.84
N VAL A 48 -5.57 9.23 6.84
CA VAL A 48 -4.77 8.84 5.68
C VAL A 48 -5.61 8.50 4.46
N PRO A 49 -6.70 7.70 4.56
CA PRO A 49 -7.53 7.40 3.38
C PRO A 49 -8.04 8.67 2.69
N GLN A 50 -8.51 9.64 3.47
CA GLN A 50 -8.97 10.93 2.94
C GLN A 50 -7.81 11.73 2.34
N ALA A 51 -6.70 11.88 3.08
CA ALA A 51 -5.56 12.68 2.63
C ALA A 51 -4.94 12.15 1.33
N VAL A 52 -4.89 10.82 1.15
CA VAL A 52 -4.39 10.21 -0.09
C VAL A 52 -5.39 10.35 -1.23
N ALA A 53 -6.70 10.22 -0.98
CA ALA A 53 -7.71 10.46 -2.01
C ALA A 53 -7.68 11.90 -2.54
N GLU A 54 -7.40 12.88 -1.67
CA GLU A 54 -7.27 14.31 -2.01
C GLU A 54 -6.06 14.62 -2.89
N THR A 55 -5.07 13.72 -3.02
CA THR A 55 -3.92 13.94 -3.93
C THR A 55 -4.19 13.54 -5.37
N SER A 56 -5.41 13.09 -5.71
CA SER A 56 -5.78 12.60 -7.05
C SER A 56 -4.78 11.57 -7.60
N PRO A 57 -4.62 10.42 -6.94
CA PRO A 57 -3.62 9.43 -7.30
C PRO A 57 -3.82 8.86 -8.71
N THR A 58 -2.74 8.38 -9.32
CA THR A 58 -2.71 7.88 -10.70
C THR A 58 -3.13 6.43 -10.86
N TRP A 59 -3.22 5.67 -9.76
CA TRP A 59 -3.61 4.26 -9.77
C TRP A 59 -5.15 4.08 -9.88
N PRO A 60 -5.62 2.91 -10.33
CA PRO A 60 -7.05 2.60 -10.40
C PRO A 60 -7.76 2.66 -9.05
N GLU A 61 -9.00 3.17 -9.01
CA GLU A 61 -9.73 3.45 -7.75
C GLU A 61 -9.88 2.25 -6.81
N ASN A 62 -9.93 1.02 -7.35
CA ASN A 62 -10.01 -0.21 -6.53
C ASN A 62 -8.82 -0.38 -5.58
N TYR A 63 -7.66 0.23 -5.88
CA TYR A 63 -6.49 0.21 -4.99
C TYR A 63 -6.65 1.13 -3.77
N ASN A 64 -7.59 2.08 -3.77
CA ASN A 64 -7.87 2.92 -2.61
C ASN A 64 -8.38 2.09 -1.41
N ALA A 65 -9.01 0.95 -1.66
CA ALA A 65 -9.44 0.02 -0.61
C ALA A 65 -8.26 -0.59 0.16
N ALA A 66 -7.05 -0.60 -0.41
CA ALA A 66 -5.84 -1.07 0.25
C ALA A 66 -5.29 -0.05 1.26
N ILE A 67 -5.60 1.25 1.10
CA ILE A 67 -5.08 2.31 1.97
C ILE A 67 -5.35 2.05 3.46
N PRO A 68 -6.60 1.81 3.92
CA PRO A 68 -6.86 1.54 5.33
C PRO A 68 -6.27 0.21 5.83
N LEU A 69 -5.93 -0.72 4.93
CA LEU A 69 -5.33 -2.02 5.27
C LEU A 69 -3.81 -1.91 5.45
N ILE A 70 -3.15 -1.08 4.64
CA ILE A 70 -1.70 -0.90 4.63
C ILE A 70 -1.27 0.21 5.62
N ALA A 71 -2.10 1.22 5.84
CA ALA A 71 -1.78 2.35 6.71
C ALA A 71 -1.28 1.93 8.11
N PRO A 72 -1.90 0.97 8.82
CA PRO A 72 -1.42 0.52 10.13
C PRO A 72 0.04 0.05 10.08
N TRP A 73 0.40 -0.79 9.10
CA TRP A 73 1.76 -1.30 8.95
C TRP A 73 2.78 -0.17 8.74
N VAL A 74 2.46 0.80 7.88
CA VAL A 74 3.33 1.97 7.66
C VAL A 74 3.41 2.82 8.93
N TYR A 75 2.33 2.94 9.70
CA TYR A 75 2.26 3.71 10.96
C TYR A 75 2.94 3.02 12.15
N GLU A 76 3.12 1.71 12.10
CA GLU A 76 3.90 0.96 13.08
C GLU A 76 5.41 1.06 12.84
N GLN A 77 5.85 1.39 11.62
CA GLN A 77 7.29 1.55 11.33
C GLN A 77 7.92 2.65 12.21
N LYS A 78 9.19 2.49 12.55
CA LYS A 78 9.90 3.57 13.26
C LYS A 78 10.05 4.76 12.33
N MET A 79 9.80 5.98 12.83
CA MET A 79 9.88 7.21 12.03
C MET A 79 11.25 7.40 11.35
N ARG A 80 12.33 6.87 11.92
CA ARG A 80 13.65 6.85 11.26
C ARG A 80 13.65 6.06 9.95
N ASP A 81 12.92 4.96 9.91
CA ASP A 81 12.84 4.03 8.79
C ASP A 81 11.90 4.61 7.73
N VAL A 82 10.76 5.18 8.15
CA VAL A 82 9.85 5.96 7.28
C VAL A 82 10.58 7.10 6.55
N ARG A 83 11.62 7.71 7.13
CA ARG A 83 12.40 8.78 6.48
C ARG A 83 13.53 8.27 5.58
N LYS A 84 14.11 7.12 5.89
CA LYS A 84 15.38 6.66 5.29
C LYS A 84 15.21 5.54 4.28
N LYS A 85 14.10 4.81 4.35
CA LYS A 85 13.80 3.70 3.47
C LYS A 85 12.72 4.10 2.49
N ASP A 86 12.77 3.53 1.30
CA ASP A 86 11.65 3.57 0.38
C ASP A 86 10.76 2.36 0.66
N LEU A 87 9.64 2.59 1.35
CA LEU A 87 8.72 1.52 1.71
C LEU A 87 7.91 1.03 0.50
N GLY A 88 7.69 1.91 -0.48
CA GLY A 88 7.05 1.56 -1.75
C GLY A 88 7.94 0.60 -2.55
N ALA A 89 9.22 0.95 -2.74
CA ALA A 89 10.17 0.07 -3.42
C ALA A 89 10.36 -1.27 -2.71
N ALA A 90 10.45 -1.27 -1.37
CA ALA A 90 10.51 -2.51 -0.60
C ALA A 90 9.25 -3.38 -0.78
N TRP A 91 8.06 -2.75 -0.87
CA TRP A 91 6.82 -3.46 -1.15
C TRP A 91 6.78 -4.04 -2.57
N LEU A 92 7.24 -3.26 -3.56
CA LEU A 92 7.34 -3.69 -4.96
C LEU A 92 8.19 -4.95 -5.08
N GLU A 93 9.39 -4.94 -4.49
CA GLU A 93 10.29 -6.10 -4.48
C GLU A 93 9.60 -7.34 -3.89
N LEU A 94 8.92 -7.19 -2.74
CA LEU A 94 8.22 -8.30 -2.09
C LEU A 94 7.03 -8.82 -2.92
N CYS A 95 6.25 -7.92 -3.52
CA CYS A 95 5.11 -8.27 -4.35
C CYS A 95 5.54 -9.05 -5.61
N LEU A 96 6.64 -8.63 -6.24
CA LEU A 96 7.17 -9.32 -7.42
C LEU A 96 7.67 -10.74 -7.11
N LEU A 97 8.04 -11.02 -5.86
CA LEU A 97 8.46 -12.35 -5.41
C LEU A 97 7.31 -13.34 -5.11
N GLN A 98 6.08 -12.86 -4.93
CA GLN A 98 4.91 -13.72 -4.63
C GLN A 98 4.44 -14.52 -5.84
#